data_AF-A0A830H8H8-F1
#
_entry.id   AF-A0A830H8H8-F1
#
_cell.length_a   1.000
_cell.length_b   1.000
_cell.length_c   1.000
_cell.angle_alpha   90.00
_cell.angle_beta   90.00
_cell.angle_gamma   90.00
#
_symmetry.space_group_name_H-M   'P 1'
#
loop_
_entity.id
_entity.type
_entity.pdbx_description
1 polymer ?
#
loop_
_entity_poly.entity_id
_entity_poly.type
_entity_poly.pdbx_seq_one_letter_code
_entity_poly.pdbx_strand_id
1 'polypeptide(L)'
;MSPSSSSVSLCQSQVSCLPSTRYLLGVEYAGARFHGFQRQPQEKPSGEHIRTVQGTLESALSLFAGCPVSVLSSSRTDTGVHATENICGCDITRLPRKKRKEQADKNSAASAATADEPAPPPPPPPHAGSTVRDAVNHYLRRHGNDDIRVTACIPTHPEWHPRFSALGRVYRYVLCEGGAGGVSIFQRGTCWSLGSKTASSPLNVDAMRDAAAKFLGEYDFTSFRANGCQAASPVRTVTTCSVDTFAVDDPGAGGLSPFAVHPYLLRPTSAALEAEIQARTTSSLTPEDEERAAKIPRTPSSNGSPGSRFVVVTVGSPGFLYHQVRLLVGALVLVGTGKITPEGIAQLLTSPVPPWEQSPNLMAAMAPAHGLFLCSVEYDIASVLYGKPRESIAQRTTSMHD
;
A
#
# COMPACT_ATOMS: atom_id res chain seq x y z
N MET A 1 -18.72 1.21 -48.64
CA MET A 1 -19.92 1.56 -47.83
C MET A 1 -19.74 0.89 -46.48
N SER A 2 -19.35 1.65 -45.46
CA SER A 2 -19.03 1.16 -44.12
C SER A 2 -20.22 1.47 -43.19
N PRO A 3 -20.72 0.54 -42.37
CA PRO A 3 -21.83 0.84 -41.48
C PRO A 3 -21.30 1.63 -40.27
N SER A 4 -21.85 2.83 -40.06
CA SER A 4 -21.65 3.66 -38.88
C SER A 4 -22.33 3.04 -37.66
N SER A 5 -21.56 2.55 -36.69
CA SER A 5 -22.10 2.14 -35.39
C SER A 5 -22.31 3.36 -34.49
N SER A 6 -23.51 3.94 -34.52
CA SER A 6 -23.91 5.01 -33.61
C SER A 6 -24.22 4.43 -32.23
N SER A 7 -23.18 4.23 -31.40
CA SER A 7 -23.36 3.95 -29.97
C SER A 7 -23.76 5.25 -29.26
N VAL A 8 -25.06 5.43 -28.99
CA VAL A 8 -25.52 6.48 -28.07
C VAL A 8 -24.93 6.18 -26.68
N SER A 9 -23.90 6.94 -26.30
CA SER A 9 -23.34 7.02 -24.95
C SER A 9 -24.22 7.91 -24.09
N LEU A 10 -24.55 7.49 -22.86
CA LEU A 10 -25.21 8.37 -21.88
C LEU A 10 -24.32 9.60 -21.64
N CYS A 11 -24.93 10.80 -21.62
CA CYS A 11 -24.20 12.02 -21.29
C CYS A 11 -23.71 11.96 -19.83
N GLN A 12 -22.56 12.56 -19.49
CA GLN A 12 -22.01 12.55 -18.13
C GLN A 12 -23.02 13.05 -17.07
N SER A 13 -23.86 14.02 -17.42
CA SER A 13 -24.92 14.55 -16.55
C SER A 13 -26.02 13.53 -16.23
N GLN A 14 -26.26 12.55 -17.11
CA GLN A 14 -27.20 11.46 -16.90
C GLN A 14 -26.61 10.30 -16.09
N VAL A 15 -25.27 10.18 -16.02
CA VAL A 15 -24.59 9.17 -15.20
C VAL A 15 -24.52 9.60 -13.74
N SER A 16 -24.35 10.90 -13.47
CA SER A 16 -24.23 11.45 -12.12
C SER A 16 -25.51 11.35 -11.27
N CYS A 17 -26.68 11.17 -11.89
CA CYS A 17 -27.95 11.01 -11.16
C CYS A 17 -28.29 9.54 -10.83
N LEU A 18 -27.49 8.58 -11.33
CA LEU A 18 -27.69 7.17 -11.02
C LEU A 18 -27.08 6.82 -9.66
N PRO A 19 -27.69 5.89 -8.90
CA PRO A 19 -27.14 5.46 -7.63
C PRO A 19 -25.78 4.80 -7.84
N SER A 20 -24.81 5.20 -7.01
CA SER A 20 -23.47 4.62 -6.95
C SER A 20 -23.30 3.83 -5.66
N THR A 21 -22.40 2.86 -5.69
CA THR A 21 -21.97 2.12 -4.49
C THR A 21 -20.50 2.40 -4.23
N ARG A 22 -20.16 2.71 -2.98
CA ARG A 22 -18.78 2.87 -2.57
C ARG A 22 -18.13 1.51 -2.32
N TYR A 23 -16.93 1.34 -2.85
CA TYR A 23 -16.11 0.16 -2.65
C TYR A 23 -14.76 0.53 -2.05
N LEU A 24 -14.33 -0.28 -1.09
CA LEU A 24 -12.95 -0.42 -0.68
C LEU A 24 -12.25 -1.37 -1.64
N LEU A 25 -11.04 -1.03 -2.07
CA LEU A 25 -10.14 -1.85 -2.86
C LEU A 25 -8.83 -2.05 -2.10
N GLY A 26 -8.44 -3.30 -1.86
CA GLY A 26 -7.07 -3.65 -1.51
C GLY A 26 -6.22 -3.67 -2.78
N VAL A 27 -5.09 -2.97 -2.79
CA VAL A 27 -4.24 -2.82 -3.97
C VAL A 27 -2.78 -3.09 -3.62
N GLU A 28 -2.17 -4.02 -4.33
CA GLU A 28 -0.72 -4.24 -4.32
C GLU A 28 -0.10 -3.70 -5.61
N TYR A 29 1.11 -3.16 -5.53
CA TYR A 29 1.87 -2.74 -6.70
C TYR A 29 3.38 -2.69 -6.46
N ALA A 30 4.13 -3.06 -7.51
CA ALA A 30 5.55 -2.80 -7.61
C ALA A 30 5.77 -1.37 -8.14
N GLY A 31 6.21 -0.47 -7.27
CA GLY A 31 6.33 0.97 -7.52
C GLY A 31 7.38 1.37 -8.55
N ALA A 32 8.31 0.46 -8.89
CA ALA A 32 9.47 0.77 -9.73
C ALA A 32 9.12 1.36 -11.11
N ARG A 33 7.94 1.03 -11.66
CA ARG A 33 7.46 1.51 -12.97
C ARG A 33 6.37 2.58 -12.87
N PHE A 34 6.16 3.15 -11.69
CA PHE A 34 5.17 4.20 -11.44
C PHE A 34 5.83 5.49 -10.96
N HIS A 35 5.33 6.61 -11.46
CA HIS A 35 5.70 7.96 -11.00
C HIS A 35 4.87 8.35 -9.77
N GLY A 36 4.81 7.43 -8.81
CA GLY A 36 4.04 7.55 -7.58
C GLY A 36 2.58 7.16 -7.75
N PHE A 37 1.84 7.34 -6.65
CA PHE A 37 0.42 6.97 -6.61
C PHE A 37 -0.45 7.96 -7.38
N GLN A 38 -0.36 9.24 -7.03
CA GLN A 38 -1.28 10.28 -7.44
C GLN A 38 -1.19 10.55 -8.94
N ARG A 39 -2.32 10.61 -9.64
CA ARG A 39 -2.38 11.05 -11.04
C ARG A 39 -1.83 12.47 -11.18
N GLN A 40 -1.00 12.68 -12.18
CA GLN A 40 -0.39 13.97 -12.48
C GLN A 40 -1.01 14.53 -13.77
N PRO A 41 -1.24 15.85 -13.85
CA PRO A 41 -1.79 16.48 -15.05
C PRO A 41 -0.75 16.62 -16.16
N GLN A 42 0.53 16.51 -15.83
CA GLN A 42 1.64 16.68 -16.76
C GLN A 42 1.78 15.45 -17.66
N GLU A 43 2.12 15.70 -18.92
CA GLU A 43 2.54 14.69 -19.87
C GLU A 43 4.07 14.61 -19.89
N LYS A 44 4.60 13.45 -20.26
CA LYS A 44 6.02 13.32 -20.55
C LYS A 44 6.35 14.19 -21.76
N PRO A 45 7.63 14.60 -21.94
CA PRO A 45 8.07 15.29 -23.16
C PRO A 45 7.78 14.52 -24.46
N SER A 46 7.60 13.20 -24.38
CA SER A 46 7.19 12.33 -25.49
C SER A 46 5.71 12.42 -25.86
N GLY A 47 4.90 13.21 -25.14
CA GLY A 47 3.44 13.29 -25.29
C GLY A 47 2.69 12.12 -24.64
N GLU A 48 3.38 11.19 -23.98
CA GLU A 48 2.75 10.10 -23.25
C GLU A 48 2.35 10.54 -21.84
N HIS A 49 1.20 10.08 -21.34
CA HIS A 49 0.82 10.32 -19.95
C HIS A 49 1.83 9.73 -18.96
N ILE A 50 2.02 10.44 -17.84
CA ILE A 50 2.82 9.94 -16.73
C ILE A 50 2.06 8.78 -16.07
N ARG A 51 2.67 7.59 -16.12
CA ARG A 51 2.09 6.37 -15.56
C ARG A 51 2.13 6.42 -14.04
N THR A 52 0.95 6.47 -13.41
CA THR A 52 0.75 6.45 -11.96
C THR A 52 -0.19 5.32 -11.55
N VAL A 53 -0.15 4.93 -10.28
CA VAL A 53 -1.04 3.88 -9.74
C VAL A 53 -2.50 4.30 -9.88
N GLN A 54 -2.84 5.53 -9.47
CA GLN A 54 -4.20 6.05 -9.56
C GLN A 54 -4.72 6.06 -11.00
N GLY A 55 -3.97 6.61 -11.95
CA GLY A 55 -4.42 6.68 -13.35
C GLY A 55 -4.63 5.30 -13.97
N THR A 56 -3.78 4.34 -13.60
CA THR A 56 -3.88 2.95 -14.06
C THR A 56 -5.13 2.25 -13.49
N LEU A 57 -5.41 2.42 -12.20
CA LEU A 57 -6.63 1.90 -11.56
C LEU A 57 -7.89 2.55 -12.12
N GLU A 58 -7.92 3.88 -12.22
CA GLU A 58 -9.07 4.64 -12.77
C GLU A 58 -9.40 4.18 -14.19
N SER A 59 -8.38 3.93 -15.02
CA SER A 59 -8.56 3.42 -16.39
C SER A 59 -9.23 2.05 -16.40
N ALA A 60 -8.74 1.11 -15.59
CA ALA A 60 -9.30 -0.25 -15.51
C ALA A 60 -10.73 -0.26 -14.90
N LEU A 61 -10.97 0.54 -13.86
CA LEU A 61 -12.29 0.72 -13.26
C LEU A 61 -13.28 1.34 -14.24
N SER A 62 -12.84 2.33 -15.02
CA SER A 62 -13.70 2.98 -16.01
C SER A 62 -14.08 2.05 -17.16
N LEU A 63 -13.16 1.18 -17.59
CA LEU A 63 -13.44 0.13 -18.58
C LEU A 63 -14.48 -0.88 -18.06
N PHE A 64 -14.37 -1.26 -16.78
CA PHE A 64 -15.33 -2.15 -16.14
C PHE A 64 -16.72 -1.49 -15.96
N ALA A 65 -16.76 -0.26 -15.44
CA ALA A 65 -18.01 0.45 -15.15
C ALA A 65 -18.72 0.96 -16.42
N GLY A 66 -17.96 1.17 -17.50
CA GLY A 66 -18.46 1.78 -18.74
C GLY A 66 -18.63 3.30 -18.65
N CYS A 67 -18.17 3.92 -17.56
CA CYS A 67 -18.15 5.36 -17.33
C CYS A 67 -16.91 5.74 -16.52
N PRO A 68 -16.48 7.02 -16.51
CA PRO A 68 -15.35 7.46 -15.70
C PRO A 68 -15.53 7.13 -14.21
N VAL A 69 -14.50 6.56 -13.59
CA VAL A 69 -14.43 6.26 -12.16
C VAL A 69 -13.20 6.94 -11.57
N SER A 70 -13.40 7.68 -10.47
CA SER A 70 -12.32 8.32 -9.71
C SER A 70 -11.90 7.44 -8.54
N VAL A 71 -10.60 7.45 -8.24
CA VAL A 71 -10.03 6.69 -7.12
C VAL A 71 -9.48 7.63 -6.05
N LEU A 72 -9.82 7.34 -4.79
CA LEU A 72 -9.24 7.94 -3.60
C LEU A 72 -8.30 6.92 -2.94
N SER A 73 -7.17 7.37 -2.38
CA SER A 73 -6.27 6.47 -1.64
C SER A 73 -6.15 6.80 -0.17
N SER A 74 -5.80 5.77 0.61
CA SER A 74 -5.48 5.89 2.02
C SER A 74 -4.08 6.45 2.23
N SER A 75 -3.16 6.14 1.32
CA SER A 75 -1.81 6.68 1.27
C SER A 75 -1.35 6.99 -0.15
N ARG A 76 -0.64 8.12 -0.30
CA ARG A 76 0.02 8.52 -1.54
C ARG A 76 1.49 8.12 -1.42
N THR A 77 1.91 7.15 -2.21
CA THR A 77 3.33 6.73 -2.27
C THR A 77 4.08 7.52 -3.33
N ASP A 78 5.35 7.82 -3.05
CA ASP A 78 6.24 8.52 -3.99
C ASP A 78 6.64 7.62 -5.17
N THR A 79 7.25 8.22 -6.19
CA THR A 79 7.87 7.50 -7.31
C THR A 79 8.82 6.41 -6.82
N GLY A 80 8.61 5.18 -7.30
CA GLY A 80 9.44 4.03 -6.96
C GLY A 80 9.10 3.33 -5.65
N VAL A 81 8.20 3.87 -4.81
CA VAL A 81 7.75 3.23 -3.56
C VAL A 81 6.70 2.17 -3.86
N HIS A 82 6.85 1.00 -3.26
CA HIS A 82 5.95 -0.15 -3.43
C HIS A 82 4.80 -0.12 -2.44
N ALA A 83 3.76 -0.91 -2.70
CA ALA A 83 2.78 -1.25 -1.69
C ALA A 83 2.42 -2.73 -1.81
N THR A 84 2.46 -3.44 -0.69
CA THR A 84 1.86 -4.77 -0.60
C THR A 84 0.38 -4.65 -0.28
N GLU A 85 -0.03 -3.52 0.30
CA GLU A 85 -1.38 -3.27 0.75
C GLU A 85 -1.70 -1.78 0.87
N ASN A 86 -2.02 -1.15 -0.26
CA ASN A 86 -2.66 0.16 -0.26
C ASN A 86 -4.17 -0.01 -0.28
N ILE A 87 -4.89 0.92 0.35
CA ILE A 87 -6.35 0.87 0.42
C ILE A 87 -6.91 2.04 -0.36
N CYS A 88 -7.72 1.72 -1.37
CA CYS A 88 -8.35 2.68 -2.23
C CYS A 88 -9.87 2.67 -2.04
N GLY A 89 -10.50 3.80 -2.29
CA GLY A 89 -11.95 3.96 -2.33
C GLY A 89 -12.39 4.42 -3.71
N CYS A 90 -13.48 3.87 -4.23
CA CYS A 90 -14.10 4.35 -5.46
C CYS A 90 -15.63 4.19 -5.40
N ASP A 91 -16.34 5.05 -6.12
CA ASP A 91 -17.78 4.95 -6.28
C ASP A 91 -18.07 4.38 -7.68
N ILE A 92 -18.78 3.26 -7.75
CA ILE A 92 -19.12 2.60 -9.02
C ILE A 92 -20.62 2.70 -9.26
N THR A 93 -20.96 3.31 -10.40
CA THR A 93 -22.32 3.41 -10.91
C THR A 93 -22.59 2.26 -11.87
N ARG A 94 -23.71 1.54 -11.67
CA ARG A 94 -24.12 0.49 -12.61
C ARG A 94 -24.96 1.08 -13.73
N LEU A 95 -24.42 1.04 -14.94
CA LEU A 95 -25.17 1.47 -16.13
C LEU A 95 -26.27 0.44 -16.49
N PRO A 96 -27.46 0.89 -16.91
CA PRO A 96 -28.52 0.01 -17.38
C PRO A 96 -28.02 -0.86 -18.55
N ARG A 97 -28.34 -2.15 -18.52
CA ARG A 97 -28.03 -3.04 -19.65
C ARG A 97 -28.85 -2.59 -20.86
N LYS A 98 -28.19 -2.17 -21.94
CA LYS A 98 -28.85 -2.12 -23.26
C LYS A 98 -29.36 -3.53 -23.56
N LYS A 99 -30.67 -3.71 -23.70
CA LYS A 99 -31.24 -4.97 -24.22
C LYS A 99 -30.64 -5.19 -25.61
N ARG A 100 -29.66 -6.08 -25.71
CA ARG A 100 -29.03 -6.46 -27.00
C ARG A 100 -29.97 -7.26 -27.92
N LYS A 101 -31.27 -7.32 -27.61
CA LYS A 101 -32.22 -8.33 -28.14
C LYS A 101 -33.58 -7.78 -28.62
N GLU A 102 -33.72 -6.49 -28.93
CA GLU A 102 -34.98 -5.94 -29.50
C GLU A 102 -34.81 -5.31 -30.90
N GLN A 103 -33.62 -5.34 -31.49
CA GLN A 103 -33.39 -4.84 -32.86
C GLN A 103 -33.61 -5.92 -33.95
N ALA A 104 -33.89 -7.18 -33.57
CA ALA A 104 -34.13 -8.27 -34.52
C ALA A 104 -35.62 -8.44 -34.90
N ASP A 105 -36.56 -8.06 -34.02
CA ASP A 105 -38.00 -8.36 -34.23
C ASP A 105 -38.88 -7.13 -34.49
N LYS A 106 -38.31 -5.92 -34.62
CA LYS A 106 -39.08 -4.67 -34.85
C LYS A 106 -39.08 -4.17 -36.31
N ASN A 107 -38.91 -5.06 -37.28
CA ASN A 107 -39.22 -4.77 -38.69
C ASN A 107 -40.61 -5.25 -39.15
N SER A 108 -41.47 -5.69 -38.23
CA SER A 108 -42.87 -6.01 -38.56
C SER A 108 -43.81 -5.68 -37.41
N ALA A 109 -44.27 -4.42 -37.35
CA ALA A 109 -45.62 -4.00 -36.95
C ALA A 109 -45.56 -2.54 -36.50
N ALA A 110 -46.04 -1.65 -37.37
CA ALA A 110 -46.46 -0.32 -36.97
C ALA A 110 -47.88 -0.42 -36.41
N SER A 111 -48.09 -0.08 -35.13
CA SER A 111 -49.37 0.50 -34.71
C SER A 111 -49.27 1.19 -33.34
N ALA A 112 -49.76 2.43 -33.34
CA ALA A 112 -50.51 3.12 -32.29
C ALA A 112 -49.88 3.29 -30.89
N ALA A 113 -49.67 4.56 -30.55
CA ALA A 113 -49.42 5.05 -29.21
C ALA A 113 -50.66 4.93 -28.32
N THR A 114 -50.46 4.43 -27.09
CA THR A 114 -51.25 4.78 -25.91
C THR A 114 -50.33 4.83 -24.69
N ALA A 115 -50.62 5.81 -23.83
CA ALA A 115 -49.91 6.13 -22.60
C ALA A 115 -50.01 5.02 -21.55
N ASP A 116 -48.86 4.61 -21.02
CA ASP A 116 -48.44 4.74 -19.62
C ASP A 116 -46.99 4.22 -19.63
N GLU A 117 -45.99 5.11 -19.57
CA GLU A 117 -44.60 4.65 -19.62
C GLU A 117 -44.33 3.89 -18.30
N PRO A 118 -44.09 2.57 -18.32
CA PRO A 118 -43.92 1.81 -17.10
C PRO A 118 -42.73 2.38 -16.34
N ALA A 119 -42.92 2.62 -15.03
CA ALA A 119 -41.89 3.16 -14.15
C ALA A 119 -40.54 2.47 -14.43
N PRO A 120 -39.43 3.23 -14.55
CA PRO A 120 -38.15 2.67 -14.93
C PRO A 120 -37.80 1.50 -14.01
N PRO A 121 -37.24 0.40 -14.56
CA PRO A 121 -36.92 -0.78 -13.76
C PRO A 121 -36.02 -0.37 -12.60
N PRO A 122 -36.16 -0.99 -11.40
CA PRO A 122 -35.36 -0.65 -10.25
C PRO A 122 -33.86 -0.76 -10.61
N PRO A 123 -33.02 0.14 -10.06
CA PRO A 123 -31.60 0.13 -10.36
C PRO A 123 -31.02 -1.25 -10.03
N PRO A 124 -30.11 -1.76 -10.87
CA PRO A 124 -29.64 -3.11 -10.69
C PRO A 124 -28.78 -3.15 -9.40
N PRO A 125 -28.80 -4.27 -8.63
CA PRO A 125 -28.14 -4.33 -7.32
C PRO A 125 -26.63 -4.08 -7.44
N PRO A 126 -25.91 -3.66 -6.39
CA PRO A 126 -24.47 -3.47 -6.45
C PRO A 126 -23.74 -4.71 -6.99
N HIS A 127 -22.58 -4.51 -7.64
CA HIS A 127 -21.73 -5.62 -8.03
C HIS A 127 -21.20 -6.32 -6.76
N ALA A 128 -21.13 -7.64 -6.78
CA ALA A 128 -20.35 -8.36 -5.78
C ALA A 128 -18.88 -7.88 -5.85
N GLY A 129 -18.23 -7.71 -4.70
CA GLY A 129 -16.86 -7.23 -4.64
C GLY A 129 -15.87 -8.12 -5.43
N SER A 130 -16.06 -9.44 -5.39
CA SER A 130 -15.29 -10.39 -6.22
C SER A 130 -15.42 -10.09 -7.71
N THR A 131 -16.63 -9.79 -8.20
CA THR A 131 -16.86 -9.42 -9.60
C THR A 131 -16.09 -8.16 -9.99
N VAL A 132 -16.10 -7.13 -9.15
CA VAL A 132 -15.34 -5.90 -9.40
C VAL A 132 -13.85 -6.19 -9.42
N ARG A 133 -13.32 -6.87 -8.40
CA ARG A 133 -11.91 -7.26 -8.29
C ARG A 133 -11.45 -8.03 -9.52
N ASP A 134 -12.17 -9.08 -9.90
CA ASP A 134 -11.75 -10.00 -10.96
C ASP A 134 -11.82 -9.32 -12.33
N ALA A 135 -12.84 -8.49 -12.58
CA ALA A 135 -12.95 -7.71 -13.81
C ALA A 135 -11.88 -6.62 -13.91
N VAL A 136 -11.63 -5.87 -12.84
CA VAL A 136 -10.57 -4.85 -12.82
C VAL A 136 -9.21 -5.50 -13.07
N ASN A 137 -8.90 -6.61 -12.40
CA ASN A 137 -7.66 -7.37 -12.65
C ASN A 137 -7.57 -7.95 -14.06
N HIS A 138 -8.70 -8.29 -14.69
CA HIS A 138 -8.72 -8.65 -16.10
C HIS A 138 -8.29 -7.47 -16.98
N TYR A 139 -8.86 -6.29 -16.77
CA TYR A 139 -8.50 -5.09 -17.55
C TYR A 139 -7.06 -4.63 -17.28
N LEU A 140 -6.57 -4.69 -16.04
CA LEU A 140 -5.17 -4.37 -15.73
C LEU A 140 -4.21 -5.23 -16.57
N ARG A 141 -4.37 -6.55 -16.54
CA ARG A 141 -3.55 -7.51 -17.30
C ARG A 141 -3.71 -7.35 -18.82
N ARG A 142 -4.95 -7.17 -19.30
CA ARG A 142 -5.24 -6.96 -20.72
C ARG A 142 -4.48 -5.76 -21.31
N HIS A 143 -4.20 -4.76 -20.48
CA HIS A 143 -3.45 -3.55 -20.85
C HIS A 143 -1.98 -3.56 -20.39
N GLY A 144 -1.42 -4.73 -20.06
CA GLY A 144 0.01 -4.89 -19.73
C GLY A 144 0.42 -4.34 -18.36
N ASN A 145 -0.53 -4.14 -17.44
CA ASN A 145 -0.26 -3.62 -16.09
C ASN A 145 -0.13 -4.78 -15.09
N ASP A 146 0.90 -5.60 -15.25
CA ASP A 146 1.12 -6.80 -14.41
C ASP A 146 1.86 -6.50 -13.08
N ASP A 147 2.24 -5.24 -12.86
CA ASP A 147 2.89 -4.71 -11.65
C ASP A 147 1.90 -4.06 -10.67
N ILE A 148 0.60 -4.22 -10.90
CA ILE A 148 -0.47 -3.75 -10.02
C ILE A 148 -1.62 -4.74 -10.02
N ARG A 149 -2.22 -4.96 -8.85
CA ARG A 149 -3.35 -5.87 -8.70
C ARG A 149 -4.29 -5.41 -7.60
N VAL A 150 -5.58 -5.63 -7.81
CA VAL A 150 -6.60 -5.53 -6.77
C VAL A 150 -6.68 -6.87 -6.03
N THR A 151 -6.36 -6.88 -4.74
CA THR A 151 -6.34 -8.08 -3.88
C THR A 151 -7.69 -8.33 -3.22
N ALA A 152 -8.39 -7.26 -2.82
CA ALA A 152 -9.69 -7.30 -2.18
C ALA A 152 -10.62 -6.22 -2.75
N CYS A 153 -11.92 -6.48 -2.73
CA CYS A 153 -12.92 -5.47 -3.01
C CYS A 153 -14.18 -5.73 -2.19
N ILE A 154 -14.63 -4.73 -1.44
CA ILE A 154 -15.75 -4.85 -0.49
C ILE A 154 -16.61 -3.59 -0.60
N PRO A 155 -17.94 -3.70 -0.74
CA PRO A 155 -18.84 -2.55 -0.60
C PRO A 155 -18.73 -1.93 0.79
N THR A 156 -18.76 -0.60 0.90
CA THR A 156 -18.64 0.11 2.17
C THR A 156 -19.83 1.01 2.42
N HIS A 157 -19.92 1.53 3.64
CA HIS A 157 -20.80 2.64 3.94
C HIS A 157 -20.44 3.86 3.05
N PRO A 158 -21.42 4.65 2.56
CA PRO A 158 -21.16 5.83 1.72
C PRO A 158 -20.30 6.90 2.41
N GLU A 159 -20.36 7.00 3.74
CA GLU A 159 -19.56 7.98 4.51
C GLU A 159 -18.14 7.50 4.85
N TRP A 160 -17.81 6.24 4.59
CA TRP A 160 -16.45 5.75 4.80
C TRP A 160 -15.49 6.43 3.81
N HIS A 161 -14.29 6.78 4.29
CA HIS A 161 -13.25 7.43 3.48
C HIS A 161 -11.90 6.73 3.65
N PRO A 162 -11.22 6.32 2.55
CA PRO A 162 -9.96 5.56 2.63
C PRO A 162 -8.86 6.30 3.40
N ARG A 163 -8.72 7.62 3.20
CA ARG A 163 -7.74 8.41 3.95
C ARG A 163 -8.13 8.75 5.39
N PHE A 164 -9.31 9.30 5.61
CA PHE A 164 -9.70 9.89 6.89
C PHE A 164 -10.29 8.90 7.89
N SER A 165 -10.75 7.73 7.43
CA SER A 165 -11.18 6.64 8.33
C SER A 165 -10.02 5.72 8.76
N ALA A 166 -8.83 5.88 8.16
CA ALA A 166 -7.68 5.06 8.50
C ALA A 166 -7.08 5.45 9.86
N LEU A 167 -6.89 4.46 10.72
CA LEU A 167 -6.37 4.58 12.08
C LEU A 167 -4.83 4.53 12.12
N GLY A 168 -4.23 3.83 11.15
CA GLY A 168 -2.79 3.55 11.13
C GLY A 168 -2.31 3.19 9.73
N ARG A 169 -1.03 3.46 9.47
CA ARG A 169 -0.30 2.95 8.31
C ARG A 169 1.00 2.34 8.80
N VAL A 170 1.37 1.19 8.24
CA VAL A 170 2.65 0.54 8.52
C VAL A 170 3.47 0.51 7.24
N TYR A 171 4.69 1.01 7.34
CA TYR A 171 5.71 0.91 6.30
C TYR A 171 6.81 -0.04 6.73
N ARG A 172 7.36 -0.77 5.76
CA ARG A 172 8.63 -1.48 5.92
C ARG A 172 9.64 -0.95 4.93
N TYR A 173 10.87 -0.84 5.39
CA TYR A 173 12.01 -0.50 4.56
C TYR A 173 13.03 -1.63 4.59
N VAL A 174 13.42 -2.12 3.42
CA VAL A 174 14.37 -3.23 3.28
C VAL A 174 15.75 -2.71 2.92
N LEU A 175 16.71 -2.94 3.81
CA LEU A 175 18.14 -2.74 3.60
C LEU A 175 18.78 -4.09 3.29
N CYS A 176 19.73 -4.11 2.37
CA CYS A 176 20.55 -5.29 2.11
C CYS A 176 22.02 -4.95 2.36
N GLU A 177 22.61 -5.63 3.33
CA GLU A 177 24.05 -5.65 3.54
C GLU A 177 24.64 -6.60 2.49
N GLY A 178 25.55 -6.09 1.65
CA GLY A 178 26.11 -6.86 0.56
C GLY A 178 27.11 -7.91 1.07
N GLY A 179 26.96 -9.15 0.61
CA GLY A 179 28.08 -10.11 0.58
C GLY A 179 29.03 -9.78 -0.58
N ALA A 180 30.17 -10.47 -0.68
CA ALA A 180 31.20 -10.22 -1.70
C ALA A 180 30.68 -10.24 -3.17
N GLY A 181 29.52 -10.86 -3.43
CA GLY A 181 28.86 -10.92 -4.74
C GLY A 181 27.84 -9.81 -5.07
N GLY A 182 27.63 -8.85 -4.16
CA GLY A 182 26.61 -7.80 -4.32
C GLY A 182 25.18 -8.29 -4.02
N VAL A 183 24.18 -7.46 -4.37
CA VAL A 183 22.76 -7.78 -4.17
C VAL A 183 22.24 -8.67 -5.30
N SER A 184 21.45 -9.69 -4.95
CA SER A 184 20.84 -10.59 -5.93
C SER A 184 20.06 -9.82 -6.98
N ILE A 185 20.07 -10.30 -8.21
CA ILE A 185 19.26 -9.74 -9.31
C ILE A 185 17.77 -9.69 -8.96
N PHE A 186 17.28 -10.61 -8.12
CA PHE A 186 15.88 -10.68 -7.67
C PHE A 186 15.51 -9.64 -6.61
N GLN A 187 16.51 -9.02 -5.96
CA GLN A 187 16.32 -8.01 -4.92
C GLN A 187 16.58 -6.58 -5.46
N ARG A 188 16.96 -6.47 -6.73
CA ARG A 188 17.15 -5.17 -7.39
C ARG A 188 15.82 -4.44 -7.44
N GLY A 189 15.82 -3.20 -6.96
CA GLY A 189 14.63 -2.36 -6.94
C GLY A 189 13.62 -2.74 -5.85
N THR A 190 13.97 -3.63 -4.93
CA THR A 190 13.13 -3.97 -3.76
C THR A 190 13.86 -3.78 -2.42
N CYS A 191 15.15 -3.48 -2.43
CA CYS A 191 15.91 -3.13 -1.23
C CYS A 191 16.98 -2.08 -1.52
N TRP A 192 17.39 -1.33 -0.50
CA TRP A 192 18.56 -0.46 -0.58
C TRP A 192 19.83 -1.27 -0.31
N SER A 193 20.62 -1.45 -1.37
CA SER A 193 21.96 -2.02 -1.29
C SER A 193 22.94 -1.02 -0.69
N LEU A 194 23.51 -1.31 0.48
CA LEU A 194 24.52 -0.46 1.13
C LEU A 194 25.95 -0.67 0.61
N GLY A 195 26.12 -1.59 -0.33
CA GLY A 195 27.38 -1.82 -1.07
C GLY A 195 28.49 -2.47 -0.24
N SER A 196 29.68 -2.57 -0.84
CA SER A 196 30.84 -3.29 -0.26
C SER A 196 31.38 -2.69 1.03
N LYS A 197 31.09 -1.42 1.34
CA LYS A 197 31.51 -0.78 2.60
C LYS A 197 30.90 -1.49 3.81
N THR A 198 29.65 -1.92 3.72
CA THR A 198 28.99 -2.73 4.77
C THR A 198 29.47 -4.18 4.80
N ALA A 199 30.10 -4.67 3.72
CA ALA A 199 30.68 -6.02 3.70
C ALA A 199 31.91 -6.14 4.62
N SER A 200 32.64 -5.04 4.84
CA SER A 200 33.82 -5.00 5.73
C SER A 200 33.49 -4.53 7.15
N SER A 201 32.36 -3.84 7.34
CA SER A 201 31.90 -3.35 8.64
C SER A 201 30.37 -3.36 8.64
N PRO A 202 29.73 -4.42 9.17
CA PRO A 202 28.28 -4.52 9.16
C PRO A 202 27.66 -3.41 10.02
N LEU A 203 26.41 -3.08 9.73
CA LEU A 203 25.63 -2.13 10.50
C LEU A 203 25.55 -2.58 11.96
N ASN A 204 25.77 -1.64 12.87
CA ASN A 204 25.47 -1.83 14.28
C ASN A 204 23.95 -1.82 14.49
N VAL A 205 23.33 -2.99 14.34
CA VAL A 205 21.87 -3.14 14.43
C VAL A 205 21.35 -2.83 15.84
N ASP A 206 22.12 -3.10 16.89
CA ASP A 206 21.68 -2.80 18.25
C ASP A 206 21.62 -1.28 18.49
N ALA A 207 22.61 -0.53 18.01
CA ALA A 207 22.52 0.94 18.01
C ALA A 207 21.35 1.45 17.15
N MET A 208 21.05 0.80 16.02
CA MET A 208 19.87 1.14 15.22
C MET A 208 18.56 0.86 15.97
N ARG A 209 18.48 -0.22 16.76
CA ARG A 209 17.31 -0.52 17.60
C ARG A 209 17.14 0.51 18.72
N ASP A 210 18.23 0.86 19.39
CA ASP A 210 18.24 1.91 20.43
C ASP A 210 17.77 3.25 19.87
N ALA A 211 18.24 3.60 18.67
CA ALA A 211 17.80 4.78 17.94
C ALA A 211 16.34 4.71 17.47
N ALA A 212 15.90 3.55 16.99
CA ALA A 212 14.51 3.34 16.54
C ALA A 212 13.52 3.54 17.70
N ALA A 213 13.87 3.08 18.91
CA ALA A 213 13.08 3.29 20.11
C ALA A 213 12.88 4.77 20.44
N LYS A 214 13.82 5.66 20.08
CA LYS A 214 13.69 7.12 20.31
C LYS A 214 12.60 7.77 19.46
N PHE A 215 12.20 7.15 18.35
CA PHE A 215 11.13 7.68 17.51
C PHE A 215 9.73 7.43 18.06
N LEU A 216 9.56 6.51 19.02
CA LEU A 216 8.24 6.12 19.55
C LEU A 216 7.61 7.23 20.39
N GLY A 217 6.37 7.60 20.04
CA GLY A 217 5.64 8.66 20.73
C GLY A 217 5.30 9.83 19.82
N GLU A 218 4.84 10.91 20.43
CA GLU A 218 4.47 12.15 19.74
C GLU A 218 5.61 13.16 19.80
N TYR A 219 6.06 13.59 18.62
CA TYR A 219 7.17 14.54 18.49
C TYR A 219 6.93 15.51 17.33
N ASP A 220 7.67 16.62 17.35
CA ASP A 220 7.86 17.48 16.19
C ASP A 220 8.87 16.81 15.22
N PHE A 221 8.40 16.35 14.07
CA PHE A 221 9.22 15.71 13.04
C PHE A 221 9.75 16.70 11.99
N THR A 222 9.95 17.98 12.33
CA THR A 222 10.47 18.99 11.39
C THR A 222 11.81 18.57 10.76
N SER A 223 12.74 18.00 11.52
CA SER A 223 14.02 17.48 10.99
C SER A 223 13.84 16.29 10.03
N PHE A 224 12.66 15.67 10.03
CA PHE A 224 12.27 14.56 9.16
C PHE A 224 11.17 14.97 8.16
N ARG A 225 11.09 16.26 7.82
CA ARG A 225 10.12 16.83 6.89
C ARG A 225 10.82 17.34 5.64
N ALA A 226 10.56 16.72 4.49
CA ALA A 226 11.11 17.21 3.23
C ALA A 226 10.42 18.50 2.72
N ASN A 227 11.15 19.26 1.90
CA ASN A 227 10.63 20.42 1.18
C ASN A 227 9.39 20.04 0.34
N GLY A 228 8.40 20.93 0.31
CA GLY A 228 7.13 20.69 -0.38
C GLY A 228 6.09 19.92 0.44
N CYS A 229 6.38 19.58 1.70
CA CYS A 229 5.39 18.96 2.58
C CYS A 229 4.24 19.95 2.89
N GLN A 230 3.02 19.59 2.49
CA GLN A 230 1.80 20.38 2.64
C GLN A 230 1.08 20.20 4.00
N ALA A 231 1.66 19.44 4.93
CA ALA A 231 1.04 19.22 6.24
C ALA A 231 1.01 20.52 7.06
N ALA A 232 -0.13 20.81 7.70
CA ALA A 232 -0.30 21.99 8.54
C ALA A 232 0.60 21.98 9.78
N SER A 233 0.82 20.79 10.37
CA SER A 233 1.69 20.59 11.53
C SER A 233 2.74 19.51 11.23
N PRO A 234 4.00 19.68 11.68
CA PRO A 234 5.04 18.65 11.66
C PRO A 234 4.89 17.61 12.78
N VAL A 235 3.99 17.82 13.73
CA VAL A 235 3.80 16.90 14.86
C VAL A 235 3.15 15.60 14.40
N ARG A 236 3.76 14.46 14.71
CA ARG A 236 3.23 13.13 14.41
C ARG A 236 3.46 12.18 15.58
N THR A 237 2.65 11.12 15.64
CA THR A 237 2.79 10.05 16.62
C THR A 237 3.26 8.78 15.92
N VAL A 238 4.48 8.33 16.20
CA VAL A 238 4.96 7.03 15.73
C VAL A 238 4.59 5.98 16.77
N THR A 239 3.78 5.01 16.36
CA THR A 239 3.26 3.94 17.23
C THR A 239 4.10 2.68 17.19
N THR A 240 4.94 2.53 16.16
CA THR A 240 5.87 1.41 16.03
C THR A 240 7.10 1.87 15.27
N CYS A 241 8.28 1.49 15.73
CA CYS A 241 9.54 1.70 15.05
C CYS A 241 10.49 0.58 15.50
N SER A 242 10.82 -0.35 14.62
CA SER A 242 11.61 -1.54 14.94
C SER A 242 12.60 -1.86 13.83
N VAL A 243 13.68 -2.57 14.19
CA VAL A 243 14.75 -2.97 13.30
C VAL A 243 15.01 -4.46 13.49
N ASP A 244 14.66 -5.24 12.46
CA ASP A 244 14.76 -6.69 12.43
C ASP A 244 15.81 -7.14 11.43
N THR A 245 16.41 -8.31 11.65
CA THR A 245 17.44 -8.88 10.75
C THR A 245 17.05 -10.25 10.26
N PHE A 246 17.27 -10.51 8.97
CA PHE A 246 16.97 -11.79 8.33
C PHE A 246 18.22 -12.30 7.59
N ALA A 247 18.57 -13.57 7.80
CA ALA A 247 19.63 -14.26 7.06
C ALA A 247 19.01 -15.09 5.92
N VAL A 248 19.67 -15.15 4.76
CA VAL A 248 19.16 -15.86 3.58
C VAL A 248 19.39 -17.38 3.65
N ASP A 249 20.31 -17.84 4.50
CA ASP A 249 20.87 -19.20 4.42
C ASP A 249 20.45 -20.16 5.57
N ASP A 250 19.33 -19.93 6.25
CA ASP A 250 18.79 -20.90 7.23
C ASP A 250 17.53 -21.60 6.69
N PRO A 251 17.67 -22.74 5.99
CA PRO A 251 16.54 -23.55 5.55
C PRO A 251 15.85 -24.34 6.69
N GLY A 252 16.36 -24.28 7.93
CA GLY A 252 15.82 -24.97 9.11
C GLY A 252 15.07 -24.07 10.08
N ALA A 253 15.37 -22.78 10.13
CA ALA A 253 14.47 -21.79 10.73
C ALA A 253 13.31 -21.56 9.76
N GLY A 254 12.07 -21.59 10.24
CA GLY A 254 10.88 -21.12 9.49
C GLY A 254 10.92 -19.62 9.18
N GLY A 255 12.05 -19.10 8.71
CA GLY A 255 12.37 -17.71 8.49
C GLY A 255 11.47 -17.13 7.42
N LEU A 256 10.49 -16.35 7.88
CA LEU A 256 9.67 -15.51 7.02
C LEU A 256 10.59 -14.66 6.14
N SER A 257 10.37 -14.70 4.83
CA SER A 257 11.06 -13.82 3.87
C SER A 257 11.01 -12.37 4.38
N PRO A 258 12.08 -11.56 4.21
CA PRO A 258 12.01 -10.13 4.52
C PRO A 258 10.94 -9.41 3.67
N PHE A 259 10.50 -10.05 2.59
CA PHE A 259 9.43 -9.64 1.70
C PHE A 259 8.09 -10.36 1.97
N ALA A 260 8.02 -11.21 3.02
CA ALA A 260 6.78 -11.81 3.44
C ALA A 260 5.84 -10.69 3.93
N VAL A 261 4.85 -10.40 3.08
CA VAL A 261 3.68 -9.62 3.44
C VAL A 261 2.98 -10.44 4.51
N HIS A 262 2.99 -9.98 5.76
CA HIS A 262 2.11 -10.56 6.75
C HIS A 262 0.72 -9.98 6.45
N PRO A 263 -0.25 -10.78 5.95
CA PRO A 263 -1.52 -10.25 5.48
C PRO A 263 -2.37 -9.90 6.70
N TYR A 264 -2.25 -8.68 7.19
CA TYR A 264 -3.08 -8.18 8.28
C TYR A 264 -4.01 -7.09 7.73
N LEU A 265 -4.93 -7.46 6.84
CA LEU A 265 -5.98 -6.53 6.39
C LEU A 265 -7.04 -6.25 7.43
N LEU A 266 -7.16 -7.10 8.44
CA LEU A 266 -8.12 -6.96 9.51
C LEU A 266 -7.44 -7.61 10.69
N ARG A 267 -7.19 -6.89 11.79
CA ARG A 267 -6.95 -7.59 13.06
C ARG A 267 -8.29 -8.20 13.46
N PRO A 268 -8.48 -9.53 13.50
CA PRO A 268 -9.45 -10.07 14.44
C PRO A 268 -8.81 -9.87 15.82
N THR A 269 -9.44 -9.11 16.70
CA THR A 269 -9.11 -9.21 18.13
C THR A 269 -9.50 -10.60 18.59
N SER A 270 -8.59 -11.58 18.59
CA SER A 270 -8.61 -12.69 19.55
C SER A 270 -7.51 -13.70 19.28
N ALA A 271 -7.12 -14.39 20.36
CA ALA A 271 -6.27 -15.57 20.48
C ALA A 271 -6.54 -16.71 19.46
N ALA A 272 -7.57 -16.64 18.63
CA ALA A 272 -7.88 -17.61 17.59
C ALA A 272 -6.80 -17.68 16.49
N LEU A 273 -6.12 -16.57 16.16
CA LEU A 273 -5.05 -16.57 15.15
C LEU A 273 -3.73 -17.17 15.68
N GLU A 274 -3.42 -16.95 16.97
CA GLU A 274 -2.29 -17.61 17.63
C GLU A 274 -2.49 -19.13 17.67
N ALA A 275 -3.74 -19.59 17.89
CA ALA A 275 -4.10 -21.00 17.82
C ALA A 275 -3.99 -21.59 16.41
N GLU A 276 -4.37 -20.85 15.36
CA GLU A 276 -4.26 -21.30 13.96
C GLU A 276 -2.79 -21.42 13.51
N ILE A 277 -1.91 -20.50 13.94
CA ILE A 277 -0.46 -20.58 13.68
C ILE A 277 0.13 -21.80 14.39
N GLN A 278 -0.25 -22.05 15.65
CA GLN A 278 0.19 -23.23 16.40
C GLN A 278 -0.30 -24.54 15.76
N ALA A 279 -1.53 -24.54 15.23
CA ALA A 279 -2.12 -25.70 14.55
C ALA A 279 -1.50 -25.98 13.17
N ARG A 280 -1.01 -24.95 12.45
CA ARG A 280 -0.34 -25.11 11.14
C ARG A 280 1.14 -25.41 11.25
N THR A 281 1.78 -25.04 12.36
CA THR A 281 3.19 -25.36 12.62
C THR A 281 3.38 -26.80 13.12
N THR A 282 2.28 -27.53 13.38
CA THR A 282 2.29 -28.91 13.90
C THR A 282 1.95 -29.99 12.86
N SER A 283 1.93 -29.68 11.55
CA SER A 283 1.91 -30.75 10.54
C SER A 283 3.30 -31.38 10.42
N SER A 284 3.56 -32.40 11.25
CA SER A 284 4.75 -33.24 11.20
C SER A 284 4.99 -33.76 9.79
N LEU A 285 6.21 -33.58 9.27
CA LEU A 285 6.73 -34.39 8.18
C LEU A 285 6.61 -35.88 8.56
N THR A 286 6.34 -36.74 7.58
CA THR A 286 6.34 -38.18 7.86
C THR A 286 7.78 -38.67 8.06
N PRO A 287 8.02 -39.73 8.86
CA PRO A 287 9.36 -40.31 9.01
C PRO A 287 10.02 -40.70 7.66
N GLU A 288 9.20 -40.99 6.65
CA GLU A 288 9.64 -41.29 5.29
C GLU A 288 10.15 -40.04 4.54
N ASP A 289 9.55 -38.87 4.79
CA ASP A 289 10.01 -37.59 4.23
C ASP A 289 11.35 -37.16 4.84
N GLU A 290 11.55 -37.44 6.15
CA GLU A 290 12.84 -37.20 6.82
C GLU A 290 13.95 -38.12 6.28
N GLU A 291 13.66 -39.41 6.06
CA GLU A 291 14.64 -40.36 5.52
C GLU A 291 15.00 -40.04 4.05
N ARG A 292 14.03 -39.54 3.27
CA ARG A 292 14.25 -39.10 1.89
C ARG A 292 15.07 -37.81 1.82
N ALA A 293 14.86 -36.88 2.75
CA ALA A 293 15.67 -35.67 2.89
C ALA A 293 17.10 -35.96 3.39
N ALA A 294 17.28 -37.01 4.21
CA ALA A 294 18.58 -37.45 4.72
C ALA A 294 19.48 -38.10 3.66
N LYS A 295 18.90 -38.68 2.60
CA LYS A 295 19.64 -39.32 1.47
C LYS A 295 20.09 -38.34 0.38
N ILE A 296 19.71 -37.06 0.45
CA ILE A 296 20.25 -36.04 -0.46
C ILE A 296 21.72 -35.81 -0.08
N PRO A 297 22.70 -35.97 -0.99
CA PRO A 297 24.10 -35.76 -0.68
C PRO A 297 24.32 -34.33 -0.18
N ARG A 298 24.51 -34.16 1.13
CA ARG A 298 24.91 -32.88 1.72
C ARG A 298 26.38 -32.69 1.39
N THR A 299 26.65 -31.93 0.34
CA THR A 299 28.01 -31.45 0.08
C THR A 299 28.50 -30.72 1.35
N PRO A 300 29.68 -31.06 1.89
CA PRO A 300 30.21 -30.34 3.04
C PRO A 300 30.27 -28.86 2.67
N SER A 301 29.67 -28.04 3.53
CA SER A 301 29.64 -26.59 3.43
C SER A 301 31.07 -26.08 3.25
N SER A 302 31.47 -25.82 2.01
CA SER A 302 32.64 -25.01 1.72
C SER A 302 32.38 -23.66 2.37
N ASN A 303 33.28 -23.17 3.23
CA ASN A 303 33.29 -21.84 3.84
C ASN A 303 32.63 -20.78 2.95
N GLY A 304 31.30 -20.67 3.05
CA GLY A 304 30.50 -19.90 2.14
C GLY A 304 30.71 -18.44 2.48
N SER A 305 31.05 -17.64 1.47
CA SER A 305 30.97 -16.18 1.57
C SER A 305 29.67 -15.82 2.29
N PRO A 306 29.71 -15.02 3.39
CA PRO A 306 28.52 -14.75 4.18
C PRO A 306 27.41 -14.25 3.24
N GLY A 307 26.29 -14.97 3.22
CA GLY A 307 25.14 -14.62 2.42
C GLY A 307 24.65 -13.21 2.73
N SER A 308 23.90 -12.61 1.81
CA SER A 308 23.31 -11.29 2.02
C SER A 308 22.48 -11.28 3.31
N ARG A 309 22.76 -10.31 4.18
CA ARG A 309 21.96 -10.06 5.38
C ARG A 309 20.97 -8.93 5.09
N PHE A 310 19.71 -9.15 5.44
CA PHE A 310 18.68 -8.13 5.34
C PHE A 310 18.46 -7.48 6.70
N VAL A 311 18.30 -6.16 6.67
CA VAL A 311 17.84 -5.37 7.81
C VAL A 311 16.54 -4.70 7.41
N VAL A 312 15.46 -4.96 8.16
CA VAL A 312 14.14 -4.42 7.87
C VAL A 312 13.77 -3.43 8.95
N VAL A 313 13.47 -2.20 8.54
CA VAL A 313 12.94 -1.16 9.43
C VAL A 313 11.43 -1.12 9.28
N THR A 314 10.68 -1.37 10.35
CA THR A 314 9.21 -1.27 10.36
C THR A 314 8.78 -0.01 11.11
N VAL A 315 7.99 0.86 10.47
CA VAL A 315 7.49 2.11 11.06
C VAL A 315 5.96 2.19 10.93
N GLY A 316 5.27 2.38 12.05
CA GLY A 316 3.82 2.53 12.16
C GLY A 316 3.43 3.91 12.68
N SER A 317 2.40 4.53 12.08
CA SER A 317 1.84 5.82 12.53
C SER A 317 0.43 6.03 11.97
N PRO A 318 -0.46 6.77 12.66
CA PRO A 318 -1.71 7.28 12.08
C PRO A 318 -1.47 8.10 10.81
N GLY A 319 -0.32 8.77 10.67
CA GLY A 319 0.02 9.50 9.46
C GLY A 319 1.47 9.95 9.40
N PHE A 320 1.99 10.11 8.19
CA PHE A 320 3.37 10.53 7.97
C PHE A 320 3.45 11.88 7.26
N LEU A 321 4.55 12.60 7.47
CA LEU A 321 4.96 13.74 6.65
C LEU A 321 5.57 13.26 5.33
N TYR A 322 5.70 14.19 4.39
CA TYR A 322 6.34 13.91 3.11
C TYR A 322 7.81 13.49 3.33
N HIS A 323 8.19 12.34 2.77
CA HIS A 323 9.47 11.65 2.93
C HIS A 323 9.86 11.21 4.36
N GLN A 324 8.99 11.35 5.37
CA GLN A 324 9.35 11.09 6.77
C GLN A 324 10.00 9.72 6.97
N VAL A 325 9.38 8.64 6.49
CA VAL A 325 9.91 7.28 6.68
C VAL A 325 11.29 7.10 6.05
N ARG A 326 11.54 7.68 4.87
CA ARG A 326 12.82 7.58 4.17
C ARG A 326 13.92 8.36 4.90
N LEU A 327 13.56 9.48 5.53
CA LEU A 327 14.45 10.28 6.37
C LEU A 327 14.76 9.55 7.70
N LEU A 328 13.76 8.93 8.33
CA LEU A 328 13.96 8.09 9.52
C LEU A 328 14.94 6.94 9.23
N VAL A 329 14.71 6.22 8.13
CA VAL A 329 15.59 5.12 7.71
C VAL A 329 17.00 5.64 7.41
N GLY A 330 17.13 6.77 6.72
CA GLY A 330 18.42 7.40 6.46
C GLY A 330 19.19 7.69 7.75
N ALA A 331 18.51 8.26 8.75
CA ALA A 331 19.09 8.51 10.06
C ALA A 331 19.50 7.21 10.78
N LEU A 332 18.67 6.17 10.74
CA LEU A 332 19.04 4.86 11.30
C LEU A 332 20.27 4.26 10.61
N VAL A 333 20.42 4.42 9.29
CA VAL A 333 21.64 3.99 8.59
C VAL A 333 22.86 4.83 9.02
N LEU A 334 22.70 6.13 9.29
CA LEU A 334 23.78 6.93 9.87
C LEU A 334 24.17 6.43 11.27
N VAL A 335 23.21 6.01 12.10
CA VAL A 335 23.47 5.39 13.41
C VAL A 335 24.21 4.06 13.24
N GLY A 336 23.69 3.17 12.38
CA GLY A 336 24.27 1.85 12.15
C GLY A 336 25.69 1.91 11.55
N THR A 337 26.03 3.00 10.86
CA THR A 337 27.38 3.26 10.35
C THR A 337 28.27 4.07 11.31
N GLY A 338 27.79 4.39 12.51
CA GLY A 338 28.53 5.11 13.54
C GLY A 338 28.73 6.60 13.27
N LYS A 339 28.02 7.19 12.29
CA LYS A 339 28.13 8.62 11.94
C LYS A 339 27.36 9.53 12.88
N ILE A 340 26.30 9.01 13.51
CA ILE A 340 25.56 9.67 14.57
C ILE A 340 25.26 8.65 15.68
N THR A 341 25.00 9.14 16.88
CA THR A 341 24.63 8.29 18.02
C THR A 341 23.10 8.15 18.14
N PRO A 342 22.59 7.12 18.83
CA PRO A 342 21.18 7.04 19.20
C PRO A 342 20.67 8.29 19.94
N GLU A 343 21.50 8.90 20.79
CA GLU A 343 21.18 10.14 21.50
C GLU A 343 21.05 11.33 20.55
N GLY A 344 21.82 11.34 19.46
CA GLY A 344 21.69 12.32 18.39
C GLY A 344 20.30 12.31 17.75
N ILE A 345 19.65 11.14 17.67
CA ILE A 345 18.25 11.06 17.21
C ILE A 345 17.29 11.75 18.18
N ALA A 346 17.47 11.55 19.48
CA ALA A 346 16.63 12.21 20.50
C ALA A 346 16.77 13.74 20.41
N GLN A 347 17.98 14.25 20.14
CA GLN A 347 18.23 15.68 19.93
C GLN A 347 17.52 16.23 18.69
N LEU A 348 17.49 15.46 17.58
CA LEU A 348 16.78 15.85 16.36
C LEU A 348 15.25 15.93 16.55
N LEU A 349 14.69 15.22 17.54
CA LEU A 349 13.26 15.26 17.86
C LEU A 349 12.88 16.38 18.84
N THR A 350 13.83 16.86 19.66
CA THR A 350 13.60 17.92 20.65
C THR A 350 14.03 19.30 20.17
N SER A 351 14.91 19.38 19.18
CA SER A 351 15.40 20.63 18.61
C SER A 351 15.37 20.58 17.09
N PRO A 352 14.40 21.27 16.43
CA PRO A 352 14.26 21.22 14.96
C PRO A 352 15.42 21.90 14.22
N VAL A 353 16.16 22.77 14.92
CA VAL A 353 17.46 23.29 14.50
C VAL A 353 18.47 22.86 15.56
N PRO A 354 19.05 21.67 15.45
CA PRO A 354 20.12 21.26 16.34
C PRO A 354 21.18 22.38 16.48
N PRO A 355 21.72 22.65 17.68
CA PRO A 355 22.62 23.79 17.95
C PRO A 355 23.95 23.80 17.17
N TRP A 356 24.17 22.82 16.31
CA TRP A 356 25.34 22.65 15.47
C TRP A 356 24.92 22.80 14.00
N GLU A 357 25.44 23.85 13.37
CA GLU A 357 25.49 24.15 11.93
C GLU A 357 26.11 23.00 11.07
N GLN A 358 26.42 21.87 11.71
CA GLN A 358 27.13 20.70 11.19
C GLN A 358 26.28 19.42 11.21
N SER A 359 24.98 19.50 11.51
CA SER A 359 24.09 18.33 11.47
C SER A 359 24.18 17.64 10.11
N PRO A 360 24.32 16.30 10.05
CA PRO A 360 24.41 15.61 8.78
C PRO A 360 23.16 15.95 7.99
N ASN A 361 23.36 16.34 6.74
CA ASN A 361 22.27 16.67 5.85
C ASN A 361 21.40 15.42 5.67
N LEU A 362 20.32 15.30 6.46
CA LEU A 362 19.41 14.14 6.44
C LEU A 362 18.77 13.98 5.06
N MET A 363 18.61 15.07 4.31
CA MET A 363 18.15 15.00 2.92
C MET A 363 19.19 14.33 2.01
N ALA A 364 20.48 14.54 2.25
CA ALA A 364 21.54 13.82 1.55
C ALA A 364 21.64 12.35 1.97
N ALA A 365 21.23 12.02 3.20
CA ALA A 365 21.16 10.66 3.71
C ALA A 365 19.80 9.96 3.46
N MET A 366 18.87 10.61 2.75
CA MET A 366 17.51 10.11 2.55
C MET A 366 17.54 8.76 1.84
N ALA A 367 16.88 7.76 2.44
CA ALA A 367 16.85 6.42 1.90
C ALA A 367 16.19 6.41 0.49
N PRO A 368 16.69 5.62 -0.48
CA PRO A 368 16.05 5.48 -1.80
C PRO A 368 14.61 4.96 -1.72
N ALA A 369 13.77 5.33 -2.69
CA ALA A 369 12.35 4.94 -2.67
C ALA A 369 12.10 3.43 -2.84
N HIS A 370 12.94 2.76 -3.63
CA HIS A 370 12.72 1.37 -4.06
C HIS A 370 12.88 0.32 -2.95
N GLY A 371 13.38 0.70 -1.77
CA GLY A 371 13.41 -0.16 -0.59
C GLY A 371 12.18 -0.03 0.30
N LEU A 372 11.29 0.94 0.04
CA LEU A 372 10.14 1.26 0.89
C LEU A 372 8.86 0.59 0.38
N PHE A 373 8.12 0.00 1.31
CA PHE A 373 6.83 -0.67 1.09
C PHE A 373 5.79 -0.10 2.05
N LEU A 374 4.65 0.32 1.53
CA LEU A 374 3.43 0.43 2.34
C LEU A 374 2.88 -0.99 2.57
N CYS A 375 2.85 -1.42 3.83
CA CYS A 375 2.58 -2.81 4.19
C CYS A 375 1.16 -3.07 4.67
N SER A 376 0.54 -2.12 5.37
CA SER A 376 -0.84 -2.23 5.81
C SER A 376 -1.43 -0.86 6.13
N VAL A 377 -2.77 -0.81 6.11
CA VAL A 377 -3.55 0.35 6.52
C VAL A 377 -4.67 -0.13 7.41
N GLU A 378 -4.71 0.38 8.63
CA GLU A 378 -5.61 -0.08 9.68
C GLU A 378 -6.92 0.71 9.66
N TYR A 379 -8.05 0.02 9.80
CA TYR A 379 -9.39 0.59 9.91
C TYR A 379 -10.18 -0.12 11.01
N ASP A 380 -11.14 0.60 11.58
CA ASP A 380 -12.26 -0.04 12.27
C ASP A 380 -13.25 -0.62 11.23
N ILE A 381 -13.49 -1.93 11.30
CA ILE A 381 -14.40 -2.63 10.38
C ILE A 381 -15.84 -2.13 10.50
N ALA A 382 -16.28 -1.70 11.69
CA ALA A 382 -17.59 -1.11 11.85
C ALA A 382 -17.69 0.21 11.08
N SER A 383 -16.63 1.04 11.13
CA SER A 383 -16.55 2.26 10.33
C SER A 383 -16.62 2.02 8.81
N VAL A 384 -16.07 0.90 8.34
CA VAL A 384 -16.06 0.51 6.92
C VAL A 384 -17.46 0.07 6.48
N LEU A 385 -18.12 -0.77 7.27
CA LEU A 385 -19.40 -1.37 6.88
C LEU A 385 -20.61 -0.49 7.18
N TYR A 386 -20.56 0.25 8.29
CA TYR A 386 -21.70 0.96 8.86
C TYR A 386 -21.49 2.48 9.01
N GLY A 387 -20.31 2.99 8.66
CA GLY A 387 -19.96 4.40 8.85
C GLY A 387 -19.48 4.68 10.27
N LYS A 388 -19.07 5.93 10.54
CA LYS A 388 -18.59 6.30 11.88
C LYS A 388 -19.67 5.96 12.91
N PRO A 389 -19.32 5.39 14.09
CA PRO A 389 -20.25 5.34 15.20
C PRO A 389 -20.82 6.75 15.40
N ARG A 390 -22.15 6.88 15.49
CA ARG A 390 -22.75 8.13 15.98
C ARG A 390 -22.32 8.26 17.44
N GLU A 391 -21.15 8.85 17.69
CA GLU A 391 -20.84 9.36 19.01
C GLU A 391 -21.97 10.34 19.37
N SER A 392 -22.61 10.05 20.49
CA SER A 392 -23.71 10.80 21.06
C SER A 392 -23.46 12.30 20.99
N ILE A 393 -24.44 13.04 20.46
CA ILE A 393 -24.56 14.51 20.47
C ILE A 393 -24.57 15.11 21.91
N ALA A 394 -24.24 14.34 22.96
CA ALA A 394 -24.47 14.70 24.36
C ALA A 394 -23.24 15.15 25.18
N GLN A 395 -22.02 15.25 24.64
CA GLN A 395 -20.85 15.66 25.44
C GLN A 395 -19.88 16.63 24.73
N ARG A 396 -20.43 17.69 24.13
CA ARG A 396 -19.67 18.93 23.82
C ARG A 396 -20.52 20.17 24.10
N THR A 397 -21.02 20.28 25.32
CA THR A 397 -21.50 21.53 25.91
C THR A 397 -21.34 21.42 27.42
N THR A 398 -20.12 21.65 27.92
CA THR A 398 -19.79 22.21 29.25
C THR A 398 -18.26 22.18 29.44
N SER A 399 -17.56 23.18 28.92
CA SER A 399 -16.37 23.76 29.57
C SER A 399 -15.97 25.06 28.86
N MET A 400 -16.87 26.04 28.91
CA MET A 400 -16.49 27.44 28.92
C MET A 400 -17.24 28.02 30.10
N HIS A 401 -16.49 28.29 31.17
CA HIS A 401 -16.72 29.10 32.38
C HIS A 401 -15.93 28.41 33.50
N ASP A 402 -14.63 28.72 33.54
CA ASP A 402 -13.96 29.35 34.69
C ASP A 402 -12.55 29.80 34.28
#